data_AF-A0A2W0CJG2-F1
#
_entry.id   AF-A0A2W0CJG2-F1
#
_cell.length_a   1.000
_cell.length_b   1.000
_cell.length_c   1.000
_cell.angle_alpha   90.00
_cell.angle_beta   90.00
_cell.angle_gamma   90.00
#
_symmetry.space_group_name_H-M   'P 1'
#
loop_
_entity.id
_entity.type
_entity.pdbx_description
1 polymer ?
#
loop_
_entity_poly.entity_id
_entity_poly.type
_entity_poly.pdbx_seq_one_letter_code
_entity_poly.pdbx_strand_id
1 'polypeptide(L)'
;MGVKHGRDYEGILTDLTQAIGRIPDRYVFFEMDAEDWSRLGENEQHEVDEALAEDLFYALGTESVIPVGSGVVIHDKEQHRIHILIGEEELTFVPLI
;
A
#
# COMPACT_ATOMS: atom_id res chain seq x y z
N MET A 1 -3.51 -0.59 -16.26
CA MET A 1 -4.32 0.63 -16.00
C MET A 1 -4.51 0.68 -14.50
N GLY A 2 -4.12 1.76 -13.83
CA GLY A 2 -4.25 1.88 -12.37
C GLY A 2 -5.69 2.09 -11.90
N VAL A 3 -5.85 2.17 -10.59
CA VAL A 3 -7.14 2.46 -9.94
C VAL A 3 -7.74 3.76 -10.48
N LYS A 4 -9.07 3.79 -10.70
CA LYS A 4 -9.76 5.02 -11.09
C LYS A 4 -9.88 5.93 -9.87
N HIS A 5 -9.49 7.18 -10.03
CA HIS A 5 -9.53 8.19 -8.96
C HIS A 5 -10.10 9.52 -9.48
N GLY A 6 -10.66 10.32 -8.58
CA GLY A 6 -11.24 11.63 -8.86
C GLY A 6 -10.51 12.79 -8.15
N ARG A 7 -9.51 12.48 -7.31
CA ARG A 7 -8.63 13.48 -6.69
C ARG A 7 -7.17 13.33 -7.13
N ASP A 8 -6.32 14.23 -6.64
CA ASP A 8 -4.91 14.31 -7.01
C ASP A 8 -4.16 12.99 -6.75
N TYR A 9 -3.41 12.54 -7.76
CA TYR A 9 -2.71 11.26 -7.72
C TYR A 9 -1.54 11.27 -6.72
N GLU A 10 -0.76 12.35 -6.67
CA GLU A 10 0.36 12.47 -5.72
C GLU A 10 -0.15 12.46 -4.27
N GLY A 11 -1.30 13.10 -4.03
CA GLY A 11 -1.98 13.04 -2.74
C GLY A 11 -2.46 11.64 -2.37
N ILE A 12 -3.00 10.87 -3.32
CA ILE A 12 -3.40 9.48 -3.09
C ILE A 12 -2.19 8.60 -2.80
N LEU A 13 -1.12 8.74 -3.59
CA LEU A 13 0.11 7.98 -3.36
C LEU A 13 0.70 8.30 -1.99
N THR A 14 0.79 9.57 -1.61
CA THR A 14 1.28 9.96 -0.29
C THR A 14 0.48 9.31 0.84
N ASP A 15 -0.85 9.35 0.76
CA ASP A 15 -1.72 8.73 1.76
C ASP A 15 -1.59 7.20 1.76
N LEU A 16 -1.41 6.58 0.59
CA LEU A 16 -1.22 5.15 0.44
C LEU A 16 0.13 4.68 0.96
N THR A 17 1.22 5.39 0.67
CA THR A 17 2.56 5.17 1.26
C THR A 17 2.49 5.20 2.77
N GLN A 18 1.83 6.21 3.35
CA GLN A 18 1.65 6.29 4.80
C GLN A 18 0.81 5.15 5.37
N ALA A 19 -0.24 4.73 4.66
CA ALA A 19 -1.11 3.63 5.08
C ALA A 19 -0.37 2.28 5.06
N ILE A 20 0.38 2.00 3.99
CA ILE A 20 1.18 0.79 3.83
C ILE A 20 2.32 0.75 4.84
N GLY A 21 2.93 1.90 5.16
CA GLY A 21 3.95 2.03 6.20
C GLY A 21 3.52 1.51 7.58
N ARG A 22 2.22 1.35 7.83
CA ARG A 22 1.67 0.74 9.06
C ARG A 22 1.76 -0.78 9.09
N ILE A 23 1.98 -1.43 7.94
CA ILE A 23 2.17 -2.88 7.86
C ILE A 23 3.62 -3.20 8.27
N PRO A 24 3.85 -3.95 9.36
CA PRO A 24 5.21 -4.16 9.89
C PRO A 24 6.15 -4.89 8.93
N ASP A 25 5.61 -5.83 8.15
CA ASP A 25 6.33 -6.76 7.28
C ASP A 25 6.05 -6.52 5.78
N ARG A 26 5.69 -5.28 5.43
CA ARG A 26 5.42 -4.85 4.05
C ARG A 26 6.54 -5.13 3.06
N TYR A 27 7.78 -5.11 3.52
CA TYR A 27 8.98 -5.41 2.72
C TYR A 27 8.97 -6.82 2.12
N VAL A 28 8.22 -7.76 2.71
CA VAL A 28 8.07 -9.13 2.19
C VAL A 28 7.44 -9.12 0.79
N PHE A 29 6.67 -8.09 0.43
CA PHE A 29 6.12 -7.94 -0.92
C PHE A 29 7.21 -7.93 -2.00
N PHE A 30 8.40 -7.40 -1.69
CA PHE A 30 9.55 -7.37 -2.58
C PHE A 30 10.50 -8.56 -2.37
N GLU A 31 10.03 -9.63 -1.73
CA GLU A 31 10.85 -10.80 -1.37
C GLU A 31 12.08 -10.45 -0.52
N MET A 32 12.03 -9.32 0.20
CA MET A 32 13.09 -8.86 1.09
C MET A 32 12.92 -9.49 2.48
N ASP A 33 14.03 -9.86 3.11
CA ASP A 33 14.05 -10.37 4.47
C ASP A 33 14.15 -9.25 5.51
N ALA A 34 13.73 -9.55 6.75
CA ALA A 34 13.77 -8.61 7.86
C ALA A 34 15.19 -8.07 8.17
N GLU A 35 16.22 -8.90 7.93
CA GLU A 35 17.61 -8.48 8.14
C GLU A 35 18.01 -7.39 7.14
N ASP A 36 17.69 -7.56 5.85
CA ASP A 36 17.97 -6.56 4.83
C ASP A 36 17.14 -5.30 5.03
N TRP A 37 15.88 -5.44 5.41
CA TRP A 37 15.04 -4.31 5.79
C TRP A 37 15.62 -3.50 6.96
N SER A 38 16.13 -4.19 8.00
CA SER A 38 16.71 -3.53 9.18
C SER A 38 18.02 -2.80 8.90
N ARG A 39 18.68 -3.10 7.78
CA ARG A 39 19.90 -2.41 7.33
C ARG A 39 19.60 -1.10 6.60
N LEU A 40 18.38 -0.94 6.08
CA LEU A 40 17.95 0.29 5.44
C LEU A 40 17.71 1.39 6.48
N GLY A 41 18.19 2.60 6.19
CA GLY A 41 17.85 3.79 6.95
C GLY A 41 16.39 4.20 6.72
N GLU A 42 15.88 5.11 7.56
CA GLU A 42 14.48 5.58 7.46
C GLU A 42 14.13 6.14 6.07
N ASN A 43 15.05 6.86 5.44
CA ASN A 43 14.84 7.39 4.09
C ASN A 43 14.74 6.29 3.04
N GLU A 44 15.61 5.27 3.11
CA GLU A 44 15.60 4.15 2.16
C GLU A 44 14.33 3.29 2.35
N GLN A 45 13.91 3.08 3.60
CA GLN A 45 12.63 2.42 3.89
C GLN A 45 11.45 3.21 3.32
N HIS A 46 11.50 4.55 3.40
CA HIS A 46 10.47 5.40 2.83
C HIS A 46 10.40 5.30 1.30
N GLU A 47 11.55 5.27 0.62
CA GLU A 47 11.61 5.07 -0.84
C GLU A 47 11.01 3.71 -1.25
N VAL A 48 11.26 2.65 -0.45
CA VAL A 48 10.61 1.34 -0.68
C VAL A 48 9.10 1.41 -0.50
N ASP A 49 8.62 2.18 0.49
CA ASP A 49 7.18 2.35 0.72
C ASP A 49 6.50 3.11 -0.41
N GLU A 50 7.16 4.14 -0.96
CA GLU A 50 6.68 4.88 -2.12
C GLU A 50 6.58 3.96 -3.35
N ALA A 51 7.64 3.19 -3.63
CA ALA A 51 7.62 2.22 -4.72
C ALA A 51 6.50 1.17 -4.55
N LEU A 52 6.30 0.68 -3.32
CA LEU A 52 5.23 -0.28 -3.01
C LEU A 52 3.85 0.33 -3.23
N ALA A 53 3.64 1.59 -2.82
CA ALA A 53 2.38 2.29 -3.03
C ALA A 53 2.06 2.46 -4.52
N GLU A 54 3.06 2.80 -5.33
CA GLU A 54 2.91 2.89 -6.78
C GLU A 54 2.52 1.54 -7.39
N ASP A 55 3.27 0.48 -7.08
CA ASP A 55 3.03 -0.87 -7.60
C ASP A 55 1.64 -1.38 -7.22
N LEU A 56 1.24 -1.21 -5.95
CA LEU A 56 -0.08 -1.58 -5.47
C LEU A 56 -1.17 -0.77 -6.17
N PHE A 57 -0.99 0.53 -6.35
CA PHE A 57 -1.98 1.36 -7.04
C PHE A 57 -2.22 0.90 -8.49
N TYR A 58 -1.14 0.52 -9.19
CA TYR A 58 -1.25 -0.03 -10.53
C TYR A 58 -1.92 -1.40 -10.54
N ALA A 59 -1.48 -2.32 -9.67
CA ALA A 59 -1.99 -3.68 -9.60
C ALA A 59 -3.46 -3.73 -9.14
N LEU A 60 -3.87 -2.84 -8.22
CA LEU A 60 -5.25 -2.70 -7.74
C LEU A 60 -6.24 -2.24 -8.83
N GLY A 61 -5.72 -1.70 -9.92
CA GLY A 61 -6.51 -1.41 -11.11
C GLY A 61 -7.04 -2.67 -11.80
N THR A 62 -6.32 -3.80 -11.66
CA THR A 62 -6.66 -5.10 -12.24
C THR A 62 -7.16 -6.10 -11.20
N GLU A 63 -6.47 -6.23 -10.07
CA GLU A 63 -6.79 -7.17 -9.00
C GLU A 63 -7.29 -6.40 -7.77
N SER A 64 -8.54 -6.60 -7.38
CA SER A 64 -9.13 -5.80 -6.30
C SER A 64 -8.58 -6.11 -4.90
N VAL A 65 -7.82 -7.18 -4.72
CA VAL A 65 -7.30 -7.63 -3.42
C VAL A 65 -5.87 -8.11 -3.61
N ILE A 66 -4.93 -7.51 -2.87
CA ILE A 66 -3.51 -7.85 -2.95
C ILE A 66 -2.96 -8.06 -1.52
N PRO A 67 -2.40 -9.25 -1.21
CA PRO A 67 -1.73 -9.49 0.06
C PRO A 67 -0.37 -8.77 0.12
N VAL A 68 -0.04 -8.20 1.28
CA VAL A 68 1.20 -7.45 1.53
C VAL A 68 1.72 -7.83 2.92
N GLY A 69 2.71 -8.72 2.98
CA GLY A 69 3.19 -9.28 4.25
C GLY A 69 2.04 -9.94 5.04
N SER A 70 1.82 -9.47 6.27
CA SER A 70 0.73 -9.87 7.16
C SER A 70 -0.59 -9.13 6.88
N GLY A 71 -0.56 -8.10 6.03
CA GLY A 71 -1.71 -7.30 5.65
C GLY A 71 -2.34 -7.67 4.32
N VAL A 72 -3.49 -7.06 4.05
CA VAL A 72 -4.17 -7.12 2.76
C VAL A 72 -4.66 -5.74 2.35
N VAL A 73 -4.45 -5.41 1.08
CA VAL A 73 -4.88 -4.14 0.48
C VAL A 73 -6.03 -4.43 -0.47
N ILE A 74 -7.16 -3.74 -0.26
CA ILE A 74 -8.42 -4.02 -0.97
C ILE A 74 -8.92 -2.74 -1.65
N HIS A 75 -9.08 -2.78 -2.96
CA HIS A 75 -9.72 -1.71 -3.71
C HIS A 75 -11.24 -1.90 -3.75
N ASP A 76 -11.94 -1.09 -2.96
CA ASP A 76 -13.39 -0.94 -2.97
C ASP A 76 -13.81 0.10 -4.02
N LYS A 77 -14.30 -0.40 -5.15
CA LYS A 77 -14.78 0.40 -6.27
C LYS A 77 -16.12 1.08 -6.00
N GLU A 78 -16.94 0.54 -5.09
CA GLU A 78 -18.27 1.06 -4.77
C GLU A 78 -18.16 2.27 -3.85
N GLN A 79 -17.23 2.22 -2.89
CA GLN A 79 -16.99 3.31 -1.94
C GLN A 79 -15.88 4.28 -2.38
N HIS A 80 -15.21 3.99 -3.50
CA HIS A 80 -14.07 4.74 -4.02
C HIS A 80 -12.93 4.84 -3.00
N ARG A 81 -12.53 3.70 -2.41
CA ARG A 81 -11.52 3.62 -1.35
C ARG A 81 -10.58 2.44 -1.56
N ILE A 82 -9.39 2.57 -1.00
CA ILE A 82 -8.45 1.46 -0.81
C ILE A 82 -8.38 1.17 0.68
N HIS A 83 -8.77 -0.02 1.11
CA HIS A 83 -8.71 -0.47 2.50
C HIS A 83 -7.40 -1.20 2.76
N ILE A 84 -6.84 -0.98 3.96
CA ILE A 84 -5.66 -1.67 4.43
C ILE A 84 -6.04 -2.39 5.72
N LEU A 85 -5.94 -3.72 5.70
CA LEU A 85 -6.30 -4.58 6.83
C LEU A 85 -5.08 -5.40 7.28
N ILE A 86 -5.03 -5.76 8.56
CA ILE A 86 -4.13 -6.79 9.11
C ILE A 86 -4.98 -7.80 9.87
N GLY A 87 -4.96 -9.05 9.43
CA GLY A 87 -5.88 -10.08 9.95
C GLY A 87 -7.34 -9.72 9.67
N GLU A 88 -8.14 -9.59 10.73
CA GLU A 88 -9.56 -9.20 10.66
C GLU A 88 -9.79 -7.70 10.96
N GLU A 89 -8.75 -6.95 11.31
CA GLU A 89 -8.84 -5.54 11.69
C GLU A 89 -8.51 -4.62 10.51
N GLU A 90 -9.38 -3.64 10.25
CA GLU A 90 -9.08 -2.53 9.34
C GLU A 90 -8.15 -1.54 10.03
N LEU A 91 -6.93 -1.39 9.51
CA LEU A 91 -5.98 -0.39 10.02
C LEU A 91 -6.37 1.01 9.60
N THR A 92 -6.70 1.17 8.32
CA THR A 92 -7.06 2.46 7.72
C THR A 92 -7.59 2.27 6.30
N PHE A 93 -8.01 3.37 5.67
CA PHE A 93 -8.37 3.41 4.25
C PHE A 93 -7.90 4.72 3.61
N VAL A 94 -7.69 4.69 2.30
CA VAL A 94 -7.33 5.85 1.47
C VAL A 94 -8.52 6.19 0.55
N PRO A 95 -9.09 7.40 0.64
CA PRO A 95 -10.14 7.84 -0.28
C PRO A 95 -9.56 8.19 -1.66
N LEU A 96 -10.31 7.86 -2.71
CA LEU A 96 -9.93 8.09 -4.10
C LEU A 96 -10.63 9.31 -4.74
N ILE A 97 -11.58 9.93 -4.02
CA ILE A 97 -12.36 11.10 -4.44
C ILE A 97 -12.44 12.13 -3.32
#